data_AF-A0A946ZN61-F1
#
_entry.id   AF-A0A946ZN61-F1
#
_cell.length_a   1.000
_cell.length_b   1.000
_cell.length_c   1.000
_cell.angle_alpha   90.00
_cell.angle_beta   90.00
_cell.angle_gamma   90.00
#
_symmetry.space_group_name_H-M   'P 1'
#
loop_
_entity.id
_entity.type
_entity.pdbx_description
1 polymer ?
#
loop_
_entity_poly.entity_id
_entity_poly.type
_entity_poly.pdbx_seq_one_letter_code
_entity_poly.pdbx_strand_id
1 'polypeptide(L)'
;SYGVGLLVEFIFAVIKGHEVEEGYLVTGMLVPLIVPIDTPLWMLSVAVVFGVVIGKEVFGGTGMNILNPALTIRAFLFFAYPTWMSGDKVWVYEGMERAGTPDAISGETILGYLAQNGGNEFSYTVSDMFFGFIPGSVGETSTFLILLGGLFLIFSKIASWRIMVSAVAGALAMGLIFNGVVDAGWITETSKFYGLMSFDFWKHLIVGGLAFGIVYMATDPVTGSQTNRGKWIYGFLIGFISVMIRVFNPAYPEGVFLAILLMNVFAPTIDHYVVQGNVRRRLKRFKNAVILPKDSEEKEAALKVETI
;
A
#
# COMPACT_ATOMS: atom_id res chain seq x y z
N SER A 1 -15.03 14.37 -1.12
CA SER A 1 -13.70 14.08 -1.69
C SER A 1 -13.43 14.89 -2.96
N TYR A 2 -14.10 14.61 -4.08
CA TYR A 2 -13.83 15.26 -5.37
C TYR A 2 -13.94 16.79 -5.35
N GLY A 3 -15.10 17.33 -4.97
CA GLY A 3 -15.33 18.78 -5.03
C GLY A 3 -14.29 19.59 -4.25
N VAL A 4 -13.95 19.15 -3.04
CA VAL A 4 -12.98 19.85 -2.18
C VAL A 4 -11.56 19.72 -2.70
N GLY A 5 -11.11 18.52 -3.07
CA GLY A 5 -9.71 18.37 -3.49
C GLY A 5 -9.44 18.90 -4.88
N LEU A 6 -10.39 18.80 -5.82
CA LEU A 6 -10.26 19.48 -7.11
C LEU A 6 -10.22 21.00 -6.93
N LEU A 7 -11.08 21.57 -6.06
CA LEU A 7 -11.04 23.00 -5.75
C LEU A 7 -9.65 23.43 -5.25
N VAL A 8 -9.06 22.67 -4.32
CA VAL A 8 -7.72 22.96 -3.80
C VAL A 8 -6.67 22.86 -4.92
N GLU A 9 -6.73 21.82 -5.74
CA GLU A 9 -5.79 21.65 -6.86
C GLU A 9 -5.90 22.78 -7.88
N PHE A 10 -7.11 23.21 -8.24
CA PHE A 10 -7.34 24.37 -9.11
C PHE A 10 -6.72 25.64 -8.51
N ILE A 11 -6.87 25.88 -7.21
CA ILE A 11 -6.28 27.03 -6.53
C ILE A 11 -4.74 26.98 -6.63
N PHE A 12 -4.13 25.83 -6.36
CA PHE A 12 -2.67 25.67 -6.44
C PHE A 12 -2.13 25.77 -7.87
N ALA A 13 -2.86 25.23 -8.85
CA ALA A 13 -2.53 25.36 -10.27
C ALA A 13 -2.51 26.83 -10.71
N VAL A 14 -3.49 27.63 -10.28
CA VAL A 14 -3.54 29.08 -10.53
C VAL A 14 -2.37 29.81 -9.85
N ILE A 15 -2.04 29.47 -8.60
CA ILE A 15 -0.94 30.10 -7.85
C ILE A 15 0.42 29.81 -8.50
N LYS A 16 0.64 28.57 -8.94
CA LYS A 16 1.93 28.12 -9.48
C LYS A 16 2.04 28.27 -11.00
N GLY A 17 0.95 28.57 -11.70
CA GLY A 17 0.94 28.80 -13.15
C GLY A 17 1.19 27.55 -13.98
N HIS A 18 0.69 26.39 -13.56
CA HIS A 18 0.74 25.14 -14.35
C HIS A 18 -0.67 24.60 -14.67
N GLU A 19 -0.74 23.69 -15.63
CA GLU A 19 -1.99 23.02 -15.99
C GLU A 19 -2.48 22.06 -14.90
N VAL A 20 -3.78 21.79 -14.90
CA VAL A 20 -4.42 20.91 -13.92
C VAL A 20 -4.25 19.47 -14.40
N GLU A 21 -3.62 18.66 -13.56
CA GLU A 21 -3.25 17.29 -13.88
C GLU A 21 -4.37 16.30 -13.50
N GLU A 22 -4.54 15.23 -14.27
CA GLU A 22 -5.57 14.21 -14.02
C GLU A 22 -5.30 13.36 -12.75
N GLY A 23 -4.11 13.49 -12.15
CA GLY A 23 -3.66 12.65 -11.04
C GLY A 23 -4.57 12.67 -9.80
N TYR A 24 -5.30 13.77 -9.55
CA TYR A 24 -6.26 13.78 -8.44
C TYR A 24 -7.55 13.00 -8.75
N LEU A 25 -7.88 12.74 -10.02
CA LEU A 25 -9.09 11.99 -10.34
C LEU A 25 -9.06 10.58 -9.71
N VAL A 26 -7.88 9.97 -9.70
CA VAL A 26 -7.65 8.66 -9.06
C VAL A 26 -7.69 8.80 -7.54
N THR A 27 -7.00 9.79 -6.97
CA THR A 27 -6.98 10.05 -5.52
C THR A 27 -8.40 10.31 -4.98
N GLY A 28 -9.18 11.11 -5.70
CA GLY A 28 -10.55 11.46 -5.37
C GLY A 28 -11.49 10.24 -5.34
N MET A 29 -11.22 9.21 -6.15
CA MET A 29 -11.96 7.95 -6.18
C MET A 29 -11.53 7.00 -5.06
N LEU A 30 -10.22 6.94 -4.77
CA LEU A 30 -9.67 6.03 -3.76
C LEU A 30 -10.05 6.44 -2.34
N VAL A 31 -10.13 7.75 -2.05
CA VAL A 31 -10.42 8.26 -0.69
C VAL A 31 -11.77 7.75 -0.15
N PRO A 32 -12.91 7.86 -0.87
CA PRO A 32 -14.17 7.29 -0.40
C PRO A 32 -14.15 5.76 -0.20
N LEU A 33 -13.29 5.04 -0.92
CA LEU A 33 -13.19 3.58 -0.83
C LEU A 33 -12.41 3.10 0.39
N ILE A 34 -11.64 3.98 1.02
CA ILE A 34 -10.77 3.68 2.18
C ILE A 34 -11.20 4.42 3.45
N VAL A 35 -12.36 5.06 3.46
CA VAL A 35 -12.85 5.79 4.63
C VAL A 35 -14.22 5.22 4.99
N PRO A 36 -14.54 5.06 6.28
CA PRO A 36 -15.88 4.65 6.69
C PRO A 36 -16.96 5.59 6.15
N ILE A 37 -18.10 5.02 5.78
CA ILE A 37 -19.23 5.75 5.20
C ILE A 37 -19.85 6.77 6.17
N ASP A 38 -19.72 6.53 7.47
CA ASP A 38 -20.31 7.37 8.53
C ASP A 38 -19.42 8.57 8.91
N THR A 39 -18.27 8.74 8.26
CA THR A 39 -17.40 9.89 8.53
C THR A 39 -18.09 11.21 8.14
N PRO A 40 -18.18 12.19 9.06
CA PRO A 40 -18.79 13.47 8.76
C PRO A 40 -18.10 14.17 7.59
N LEU A 41 -18.89 14.68 6.63
CA LEU A 41 -18.36 15.26 5.39
C LEU A 41 -17.40 16.43 5.62
N TRP A 42 -17.56 17.18 6.71
CA TRP A 42 -16.65 18.27 7.06
C TRP A 42 -15.27 17.75 7.49
N MET A 43 -15.21 16.64 8.25
CA MET A 43 -13.94 16.01 8.66
C MET A 43 -13.20 15.48 7.43
N LEU A 44 -13.94 14.80 6.54
CA LEU A 44 -13.42 14.36 5.26
C LEU A 44 -12.89 15.54 4.43
N SER A 45 -13.60 16.66 4.42
CA SER A 45 -13.18 17.87 3.69
C SER A 45 -11.85 18.42 4.23
N VAL A 46 -11.73 18.57 5.56
CA VAL A 46 -10.48 19.04 6.20
C VAL A 46 -9.32 18.08 5.91
N ALA A 47 -9.57 16.77 5.99
CA ALA A 47 -8.55 15.78 5.70
C ALA A 47 -8.11 15.77 4.23
N VAL A 48 -9.05 15.94 3.30
CA VAL A 48 -8.75 16.06 1.87
C VAL A 48 -7.90 17.31 1.62
N VAL A 49 -8.26 18.46 2.20
CA VAL A 49 -7.44 19.68 2.09
C VAL A 49 -6.03 19.41 2.62
N PHE A 50 -5.91 18.83 3.81
CA PHE A 50 -4.61 18.52 4.40
C PHE A 50 -3.78 17.58 3.51
N GLY A 51 -4.35 16.45 3.07
CA GLY A 51 -3.60 15.47 2.31
C GLY A 51 -3.30 15.89 0.87
N VAL A 52 -4.13 16.72 0.24
CA VAL A 52 -3.82 17.31 -1.07
C VAL A 52 -2.72 18.36 -0.94
N VAL A 53 -2.84 19.28 0.03
CA VAL A 53 -1.83 20.33 0.22
C VAL A 53 -0.48 19.72 0.63
N ILE A 54 -0.46 18.94 1.70
CA ILE A 54 0.78 18.41 2.28
C ILE A 54 1.30 17.20 1.51
N GLY A 55 0.43 16.28 1.12
CA GLY A 55 0.83 15.02 0.48
C GLY A 55 1.15 15.17 -1.01
N LYS A 56 0.66 16.22 -1.67
CA LYS A 56 0.82 16.41 -3.12
C LYS A 56 1.38 17.78 -3.49
N GLU A 57 0.69 18.86 -3.12
CA GLU A 57 1.00 20.19 -3.66
C GLU A 57 2.30 20.79 -3.12
N VAL A 58 2.64 20.59 -1.85
CA VAL A 58 3.89 21.10 -1.28
C VAL A 58 5.13 20.55 -2.01
N PHE A 59 5.04 19.34 -2.56
CA PHE A 59 6.14 18.70 -3.31
C PHE A 59 6.16 19.05 -4.81
N GLY A 60 5.25 19.91 -5.26
CA GLY A 60 5.21 20.40 -6.64
C GLY A 60 4.05 19.86 -7.46
N GLY A 61 3.21 18.98 -6.93
CA GLY A 61 2.03 18.45 -7.64
C GLY A 61 2.22 17.03 -8.19
N THR A 62 1.40 16.64 -9.17
CA THR A 62 1.36 15.28 -9.71
C THR A 62 2.74 14.84 -10.24
N GLY A 63 3.18 13.64 -9.86
CA GLY A 63 4.47 13.08 -10.31
C GLY A 63 5.67 13.42 -9.43
N MET A 64 5.53 14.34 -8.46
CA MET A 64 6.59 14.69 -7.50
C MET A 64 6.27 14.27 -6.06
N ASN A 65 5.17 13.52 -5.87
CA ASN A 65 4.72 13.10 -4.55
C ASN A 65 5.71 12.10 -3.93
N ILE A 66 6.14 12.38 -2.71
CA ILE A 66 6.94 11.44 -1.91
C ILE A 66 6.04 10.36 -1.30
N LEU A 67 4.82 10.73 -0.91
CA LEU A 67 3.85 9.87 -0.24
C LEU A 67 2.58 9.73 -1.09
N ASN A 68 1.91 8.59 -1.00
CA ASN A 68 0.62 8.42 -1.64
C ASN A 68 -0.41 9.40 -1.03
N PRO A 69 -1.00 10.32 -1.81
CA PRO A 69 -1.89 11.36 -1.27
C PRO A 69 -3.16 10.79 -0.63
N ALA A 70 -3.78 9.75 -1.22
CA ALA A 70 -4.98 9.12 -0.66
C ALA A 70 -4.68 8.50 0.72
N LEU A 71 -3.53 7.82 0.84
CA LEU A 71 -3.10 7.26 2.11
C LEU A 71 -2.72 8.32 3.14
N THR A 72 -2.20 9.47 2.70
CA THR A 72 -1.91 10.61 3.57
C THR A 72 -3.20 11.21 4.16
N ILE A 73 -4.25 11.33 3.35
CA ILE A 73 -5.60 11.72 3.81
C ILE A 73 -6.11 10.74 4.86
N ARG A 74 -6.01 9.43 4.56
CA ARG A 74 -6.42 8.38 5.50
C ARG A 74 -5.62 8.42 6.80
N ALA A 75 -4.29 8.59 6.73
CA ALA A 75 -3.44 8.68 7.91
C ALA A 75 -3.78 9.91 8.77
N PHE A 76 -4.08 11.05 8.14
CA PHE A 76 -4.54 12.22 8.87
C PHE A 76 -5.86 11.96 9.59
N LEU A 77 -6.87 11.41 8.91
CA LEU A 77 -8.15 11.03 9.55
C LEU A 77 -7.93 10.05 10.70
N PHE A 78 -7.07 9.07 10.49
CA PHE A 78 -6.79 8.02 11.46
C PHE A 78 -6.16 8.57 12.76
N PHE A 79 -5.20 9.48 12.67
CA PHE A 79 -4.55 10.05 13.86
C PHE A 79 -5.31 11.23 14.47
N ALA A 80 -5.98 12.05 13.64
CA ALA A 80 -6.71 13.23 14.12
C ALA A 80 -8.09 12.88 14.67
N TYR A 81 -8.76 11.87 14.10
CA TYR A 81 -10.13 11.47 14.44
C TYR A 81 -10.24 9.94 14.62
N PRO A 82 -9.48 9.34 15.56
CA PRO A 82 -9.43 7.88 15.72
C PRO A 82 -10.81 7.28 16.03
N THR A 83 -11.68 7.99 16.76
CA THR A 83 -13.02 7.51 17.11
C THR A 83 -13.97 7.36 15.91
N TRP A 84 -13.67 7.99 14.78
CA TRP A 84 -14.45 7.92 13.54
C TRP A 84 -13.78 7.09 12.46
N MET A 85 -12.60 6.54 12.74
CA MET A 85 -11.80 5.70 11.83
C MET A 85 -11.54 4.32 12.41
N SER A 86 -11.68 4.17 13.73
CA SER A 86 -11.36 2.96 14.48
C SER A 86 -12.38 2.75 15.59
N GLY A 87 -12.65 1.49 15.87
CA GLY A 87 -13.65 1.04 16.83
C GLY A 87 -14.81 0.34 16.14
N ASP A 88 -15.40 -0.60 16.87
CA ASP A 88 -16.47 -1.46 16.39
C ASP A 88 -17.67 -0.65 15.90
N LYS A 89 -18.00 0.44 16.60
CA LYS A 89 -19.14 1.31 16.32
C LYS A 89 -19.04 2.16 15.05
N VAL A 90 -17.86 2.30 14.45
CA VAL A 90 -17.64 3.15 13.26
C VAL A 90 -18.04 2.43 11.97
N TRP A 91 -17.99 1.10 12.00
CA TRP A 91 -18.42 0.23 10.90
C TRP A 91 -19.85 -0.28 11.10
N VAL A 92 -20.50 0.18 12.17
CA VAL A 92 -21.88 -0.11 12.57
C VAL A 92 -22.73 1.05 12.10
N TYR A 93 -23.59 0.80 11.12
CA TYR A 93 -24.68 1.72 10.86
C TYR A 93 -25.62 1.72 12.08
N GLU A 94 -26.02 2.89 12.58
CA GLU A 94 -27.25 3.08 13.36
C GLU A 94 -28.49 2.84 12.46
N GLY A 95 -28.52 1.71 11.75
CA GLY A 95 -29.62 1.27 10.91
C GLY A 95 -30.83 0.79 11.71
N MET A 96 -30.68 0.58 13.02
CA MET A 96 -31.76 0.11 13.89
C MET A 96 -32.85 1.19 14.11
N GLU A 97 -32.52 2.49 14.03
CA GLU A 97 -33.52 3.56 14.20
C GLU A 97 -34.20 4.01 12.89
N ARG A 98 -33.63 3.72 11.71
CA ARG A 98 -34.16 4.25 10.43
C ARG A 98 -34.80 3.22 9.50
N ALA A 99 -34.47 1.95 9.60
CA ALA A 99 -35.05 0.90 8.76
C ALA A 99 -35.41 -0.29 9.64
N GLY A 100 -36.67 -0.39 10.05
CA GLY A 100 -37.21 -1.46 10.90
C GLY A 100 -37.24 -2.84 10.22
N THR A 101 -36.11 -3.30 9.68
CA THR A 101 -35.93 -4.61 9.06
C THR A 101 -34.70 -5.32 9.64
N PRO A 102 -34.77 -6.62 10.01
CA PRO A 102 -33.72 -7.31 10.78
C PRO A 102 -32.49 -7.77 9.98
N ASP A 103 -32.29 -7.30 8.74
CA ASP A 103 -31.36 -7.93 7.79
C ASP A 103 -29.98 -7.24 7.68
N ALA A 104 -29.66 -6.31 8.60
CA ALA A 104 -28.33 -5.76 8.76
C ALA A 104 -27.68 -6.39 10.00
N ILE A 105 -27.19 -7.63 9.86
CA ILE A 105 -26.35 -8.27 10.88
C ILE A 105 -25.04 -7.47 10.94
N SER A 106 -25.05 -6.53 11.87
CA SER A 106 -23.98 -5.65 12.29
C SER A 106 -22.97 -6.42 13.13
N GLY A 107 -21.69 -6.35 12.79
CA GLY A 107 -20.63 -7.02 13.54
C GLY A 107 -19.30 -6.28 13.47
N GLU A 108 -18.46 -6.50 14.48
CA GLU A 108 -17.07 -6.06 14.52
C GLU A 108 -16.34 -6.54 13.25
N THR A 109 -15.38 -5.76 12.74
CA THR A 109 -14.53 -6.26 11.64
C THR A 109 -13.78 -7.50 12.13
N ILE A 110 -13.57 -8.49 11.25
CA ILE A 110 -12.88 -9.74 11.63
C ILE A 110 -11.53 -9.46 12.30
N LEU A 111 -10.80 -8.45 11.81
CA LEU A 111 -9.53 -8.06 12.40
C LEU A 111 -9.68 -7.35 13.76
N GLY A 112 -10.75 -6.57 13.95
CA GLY A 112 -11.08 -5.96 15.25
C GLY A 112 -11.40 -7.01 16.30
N TYR A 113 -12.26 -7.97 15.95
CA TYR A 113 -12.64 -9.09 16.81
C TYR A 113 -11.42 -9.94 17.22
N LEU A 114 -10.58 -10.32 16.24
CA LEU A 114 -9.35 -11.09 16.50
C LEU A 114 -8.33 -10.32 17.34
N ALA A 115 -8.26 -8.99 17.20
CA ALA A 115 -7.36 -8.15 17.99
C ALA A 115 -7.77 -8.06 19.47
N GLN A 116 -9.05 -8.25 19.77
CA GLN A 116 -9.57 -8.33 21.15
C GLN A 116 -9.45 -9.74 21.75
N ASN A 117 -8.80 -10.69 21.06
CA ASN A 117 -8.84 -12.12 21.38
C ASN A 117 -10.27 -12.68 21.45
N GLY A 118 -11.21 -12.12 20.68
CA GLY A 118 -12.43 -12.83 20.36
C GLY A 118 -12.02 -14.14 19.69
N GLY A 119 -12.37 -15.28 20.29
CA GLY A 119 -11.84 -16.59 19.90
C GLY A 119 -12.12 -16.97 18.43
N ASN A 120 -11.88 -18.22 18.05
CA ASN A 120 -12.09 -18.68 16.66
C ASN A 120 -13.58 -18.74 16.22
N GLU A 121 -14.52 -18.29 17.05
CA GLU A 121 -15.94 -18.21 16.74
C GLU A 121 -16.29 -16.86 16.09
N PHE A 122 -15.90 -16.68 14.84
CA PHE A 122 -16.48 -15.65 13.97
C PHE A 122 -17.31 -16.37 12.90
N SER A 123 -18.61 -16.05 12.78
CA SER A 123 -19.58 -16.76 11.93
C SER A 123 -19.44 -16.52 10.42
N TYR A 124 -18.25 -16.14 9.94
CA TYR A 124 -18.02 -15.86 8.52
C TYR A 124 -17.28 -17.02 7.87
N THR A 125 -17.85 -17.53 6.78
CA THR A 125 -17.22 -18.56 5.96
C THR A 125 -16.11 -17.94 5.11
N VAL A 126 -15.13 -18.73 4.68
CA VAL A 126 -14.08 -18.28 3.74
C VAL A 126 -14.68 -17.68 2.45
N SER A 127 -15.84 -18.21 1.99
CA SER A 127 -16.58 -17.64 0.88
C SER A 127 -17.03 -16.21 1.15
N ASP A 128 -17.54 -15.94 2.35
CA ASP A 128 -18.06 -14.63 2.74
C ASP A 128 -16.93 -13.61 2.79
N MET A 129 -15.77 -14.03 3.30
CA MET A 129 -14.54 -13.23 3.33
C MET A 129 -14.01 -12.94 1.92
N PHE A 130 -14.12 -13.90 0.99
CA PHE A 130 -13.60 -13.74 -0.37
C PHE A 130 -14.50 -12.87 -1.26
N PHE A 131 -15.82 -13.04 -1.15
CA PHE A 131 -16.80 -12.24 -1.90
C PHE A 131 -17.08 -10.88 -1.26
N GLY A 132 -16.75 -10.70 0.02
CA GLY A 132 -16.86 -9.43 0.74
C GLY A 132 -18.18 -9.23 1.47
N PHE A 133 -18.85 -10.31 1.85
CA PHE A 133 -20.01 -10.28 2.75
C PHE A 133 -19.54 -10.17 4.21
N ILE A 134 -18.63 -9.24 4.47
CA ILE A 134 -18.02 -8.96 5.77
C ILE A 134 -18.07 -7.45 6.05
N PRO A 135 -18.17 -7.02 7.32
CA PRO A 135 -18.11 -5.61 7.69
C PRO A 135 -16.70 -5.03 7.42
N GLY A 136 -16.64 -3.84 6.82
CA GLY A 136 -15.39 -3.14 6.51
C GLY A 136 -15.60 -2.00 5.49
N SER A 137 -14.50 -1.35 5.07
CA SER A 137 -14.53 -0.29 4.06
C SER A 137 -14.94 -0.84 2.69
N VAL A 138 -15.75 -0.08 1.93
CA VAL A 138 -16.34 -0.52 0.64
C VAL A 138 -15.28 -1.03 -0.35
N GLY A 139 -14.10 -0.41 -0.38
CA GLY A 139 -13.00 -0.84 -1.25
C GLY A 139 -12.28 -2.10 -0.79
N GLU A 140 -12.40 -2.48 0.48
CA GLU A 140 -11.54 -3.48 1.12
C GLU A 140 -12.24 -4.83 1.36
N THR A 141 -13.58 -4.85 1.37
CA THR A 141 -14.35 -6.06 1.70
C THR A 141 -14.25 -7.15 0.65
N SER A 142 -14.34 -6.81 -0.65
CA SER A 142 -14.41 -7.82 -1.71
C SER A 142 -13.05 -8.12 -2.36
N THR A 143 -12.36 -9.14 -1.86
CA THR A 143 -11.09 -9.61 -2.45
C THR A 143 -11.26 -10.03 -3.91
N PHE A 144 -12.39 -10.64 -4.27
CA PHE A 144 -12.66 -11.04 -5.66
C PHE A 144 -12.63 -9.85 -6.64
N LEU A 145 -13.34 -8.77 -6.33
CA LEU A 145 -13.38 -7.58 -7.18
C LEU A 145 -12.02 -6.87 -7.24
N ILE A 146 -11.29 -6.86 -6.12
CA ILE A 146 -9.93 -6.31 -6.05
C ILE A 146 -9.00 -7.10 -6.98
N LEU A 147 -9.06 -8.43 -6.97
CA LEU A 147 -8.23 -9.28 -7.84
C LEU A 147 -8.58 -9.09 -9.31
N LEU A 148 -9.87 -8.97 -9.65
CA LEU A 148 -10.31 -8.73 -11.02
C LEU A 148 -9.76 -7.39 -11.54
N GLY A 149 -9.90 -6.32 -10.77
CA GLY A 149 -9.34 -5.02 -11.12
C GLY A 149 -7.80 -5.01 -11.14
N GLY A 150 -7.15 -5.75 -10.23
CA GLY A 150 -5.70 -5.92 -10.22
C GLY A 150 -5.18 -6.65 -11.46
N LEU A 151 -5.87 -7.69 -11.90
CA LEU A 151 -5.54 -8.41 -13.13
C LEU A 151 -5.69 -7.50 -14.35
N PHE A 152 -6.76 -6.69 -14.40
CA PHE A 152 -6.93 -5.67 -15.42
C PHE A 152 -5.78 -4.65 -15.43
N LEU A 153 -5.36 -4.15 -14.27
CA LEU A 153 -4.26 -3.18 -14.16
C LEU A 153 -2.89 -3.77 -14.58
N ILE A 154 -2.65 -5.05 -14.27
CA ILE A 154 -1.45 -5.77 -14.72
C ILE A 154 -1.50 -5.94 -16.25
N PHE A 155 -2.65 -6.34 -16.80
CA PHE A 155 -2.81 -6.54 -18.25
C PHE A 155 -2.61 -5.23 -19.03
N SER A 156 -3.18 -4.14 -18.54
CA SER A 156 -3.00 -2.79 -19.08
C SER A 156 -1.60 -2.21 -18.87
N LYS A 157 -0.70 -2.93 -18.17
CA LYS A 157 0.70 -2.55 -17.86
C LYS A 157 0.84 -1.24 -17.07
N ILE A 158 -0.22 -0.80 -16.41
CA ILE A 158 -0.21 0.39 -15.56
C ILE A 158 0.45 0.02 -14.22
N ALA A 159 0.07 -1.13 -13.66
CA ALA A 159 0.57 -1.58 -12.36
C ALA A 159 1.72 -2.59 -12.48
N SER A 160 2.69 -2.49 -11.57
CA SER A 160 3.82 -3.39 -11.52
C SER A 160 3.48 -4.71 -10.82
N TRP A 161 3.35 -5.80 -11.59
CA TRP A 161 3.16 -7.16 -11.05
C TRP A 161 4.28 -7.58 -10.08
N ARG A 162 5.49 -7.03 -10.23
CA ARG A 162 6.63 -7.30 -9.32
C ARG A 162 6.35 -6.83 -7.89
N ILE A 163 5.72 -5.66 -7.74
CA ILE A 163 5.38 -5.11 -6.42
C ILE A 163 4.26 -5.95 -5.81
N MET A 164 3.22 -6.29 -6.59
CA MET A 164 2.11 -7.11 -6.10
C MET A 164 2.57 -8.48 -5.61
N VAL A 165 3.33 -9.22 -6.44
CA VAL A 165 3.80 -10.56 -6.09
C VAL A 165 4.76 -10.52 -4.90
N SER A 166 5.67 -9.55 -4.85
CA SER A 166 6.59 -9.42 -3.71
C SER A 166 5.87 -9.05 -2.42
N ALA A 167 4.85 -8.19 -2.47
CA ALA A 167 4.05 -7.85 -1.30
C ALA A 167 3.22 -9.03 -0.78
N VAL A 168 2.63 -9.82 -1.66
CA VAL A 168 1.97 -11.07 -1.26
C VAL A 168 2.97 -12.03 -0.61
N ALA A 169 4.16 -12.19 -1.19
CA ALA A 169 5.21 -13.03 -0.61
C ALA A 169 5.68 -12.52 0.77
N GLY A 170 5.81 -11.20 0.95
CA GLY A 170 6.17 -10.60 2.23
C GLY A 170 5.10 -10.80 3.31
N ALA A 171 3.83 -10.64 2.95
CA ALA A 171 2.71 -10.88 3.86
C ALA A 171 2.63 -12.35 4.28
N LEU A 172 2.76 -13.28 3.32
CA LEU A 172 2.77 -14.72 3.60
C LEU A 172 3.97 -15.13 4.46
N ALA A 173 5.16 -14.58 4.18
CA ALA A 173 6.36 -14.87 4.97
C ALA A 173 6.18 -14.46 6.44
N MET A 174 5.64 -13.26 6.69
CA MET A 174 5.40 -12.81 8.06
C MET A 174 4.27 -13.59 8.74
N GLY A 175 3.19 -13.91 8.01
CA GLY A 175 2.10 -14.72 8.53
C GLY A 175 2.56 -16.13 8.93
N LEU A 176 3.40 -16.76 8.11
CA LEU A 176 3.99 -18.07 8.43
C LEU A 176 4.91 -18.02 9.65
N ILE A 177 5.68 -16.93 9.81
CA ILE A 177 6.50 -16.73 11.02
C ILE A 177 5.59 -16.67 12.25
N PHE A 178 4.48 -15.93 12.18
CA PHE A 178 3.55 -15.83 13.33
C PHE A 178 2.84 -17.13 13.66
N ASN A 179 2.29 -17.84 12.67
CA ASN A 179 1.69 -19.15 12.90
C ASN A 179 2.73 -20.14 13.46
N GLY A 180 3.97 -20.13 12.93
CA GLY A 180 5.04 -21.00 13.43
C GLY A 180 5.46 -20.69 14.87
N VAL A 181 5.43 -19.42 15.29
CA VAL A 181 5.69 -19.01 16.69
C VAL A 181 4.57 -19.50 17.63
N VAL A 182 3.32 -19.49 17.17
CA VAL A 182 2.18 -20.03 17.92
C VAL A 182 2.28 -21.56 18.02
N ASP A 183 2.55 -22.24 16.91
CA ASP A 183 2.71 -23.71 16.87
C ASP A 183 3.89 -24.19 17.74
N ALA A 184 4.95 -23.39 17.86
CA ALA A 184 6.08 -23.66 18.75
C ALA A 184 5.76 -23.46 20.24
N GLY A 185 4.55 -22.98 20.58
CA GLY A 185 4.10 -22.74 21.95
C GLY A 185 4.76 -21.54 22.64
N TRP A 186 5.41 -20.65 21.88
CA TRP A 186 6.08 -19.47 22.43
C TRP A 186 5.07 -18.41 22.90
N ILE A 187 3.87 -18.41 22.32
CA ILE A 187 2.77 -17.50 22.64
C ILE A 187 1.53 -18.34 22.93
N THR A 188 0.93 -18.10 24.08
CA THR A 188 -0.27 -18.80 24.55
C THR A 188 -1.50 -17.92 24.43
N GLU A 189 -2.69 -18.53 24.54
CA GLU A 189 -4.00 -17.87 24.49
C GLU A 189 -4.16 -16.69 25.48
N THR A 190 -3.34 -16.65 26.53
CA THR A 190 -3.31 -15.56 27.51
C THR A 190 -2.72 -14.26 26.96
N SER A 191 -1.98 -14.32 25.85
CA SER A 191 -1.35 -13.17 25.22
C SER A 191 -2.35 -12.39 24.38
N LYS A 192 -2.31 -11.05 24.46
CA LYS A 192 -3.13 -10.14 23.65
C LYS A 192 -2.89 -10.25 22.14
N PHE A 193 -1.79 -10.90 21.74
CA PHE A 193 -1.42 -11.07 20.34
C PHE A 193 -1.86 -12.42 19.77
N TYR A 194 -2.38 -13.32 20.61
CA TYR A 194 -2.65 -14.69 20.21
C TYR A 194 -3.67 -14.78 19.07
N GLY A 195 -4.82 -14.10 19.17
CA GLY A 195 -5.89 -14.22 18.16
C GLY A 195 -5.45 -13.84 16.74
N LEU A 196 -4.67 -12.77 16.59
CA LEU A 196 -4.14 -12.34 15.29
C LEU A 196 -2.95 -13.17 14.81
N MET A 197 -2.18 -13.78 15.72
CA MET A 197 -1.05 -14.65 15.37
C MET A 197 -1.46 -16.09 15.06
N SER A 198 -2.57 -16.56 15.64
CA SER A 198 -3.16 -17.87 15.37
C SER A 198 -4.02 -17.89 14.11
N PHE A 199 -4.34 -16.72 13.56
CA PHE A 199 -5.09 -16.60 12.32
C PHE A 199 -4.28 -17.15 11.14
N ASP A 200 -4.87 -18.01 10.31
CA ASP A 200 -4.12 -18.66 9.23
C ASP A 200 -3.42 -17.63 8.33
N PHE A 201 -2.14 -17.84 8.07
CA PHE A 201 -1.25 -16.91 7.36
C PHE A 201 -1.83 -16.37 6.04
N TRP A 202 -2.56 -17.20 5.29
CA TRP A 202 -3.16 -16.84 4.00
C TRP A 202 -4.44 -16.01 4.15
N LYS A 203 -5.19 -16.16 5.24
CA LYS A 203 -6.42 -15.40 5.49
C LYS A 203 -6.11 -13.90 5.69
N HIS A 204 -4.90 -13.55 6.15
CA HIS A 204 -4.46 -12.15 6.20
C HIS A 204 -4.48 -11.46 4.83
N LEU A 205 -4.38 -12.20 3.72
CA LEU A 205 -4.47 -11.62 2.37
C LEU A 205 -5.90 -11.25 1.98
N ILE A 206 -6.89 -11.99 2.48
CA ILE A 206 -8.29 -11.90 2.07
C ILE A 206 -9.07 -10.93 2.97
N VAL A 207 -8.59 -10.72 4.21
CA VAL A 207 -9.27 -9.88 5.19
C VAL A 207 -8.65 -8.49 5.30
N GLY A 208 -9.55 -7.50 5.28
CA GLY A 208 -9.25 -6.07 5.45
C GLY A 208 -8.50 -5.48 4.25
N GLY A 209 -8.00 -4.26 4.40
CA GLY A 209 -7.39 -3.50 3.30
C GLY A 209 -6.06 -3.99 2.73
N LEU A 210 -5.60 -5.21 3.03
CA LEU A 210 -4.28 -5.67 2.56
C LEU A 210 -4.30 -5.92 1.05
N ALA A 211 -5.26 -6.68 0.54
CA ALA A 211 -5.41 -6.90 -0.90
C ALA A 211 -5.61 -5.57 -1.65
N PHE A 212 -6.50 -4.72 -1.14
CA PHE A 212 -6.78 -3.40 -1.73
C PHE A 212 -5.53 -2.52 -1.76
N GLY A 213 -4.82 -2.43 -0.63
CA GLY A 213 -3.58 -1.65 -0.51
C GLY A 213 -2.48 -2.16 -1.43
N ILE A 214 -2.31 -3.48 -1.59
CA ILE A 214 -1.33 -4.04 -2.53
C ILE A 214 -1.68 -3.68 -3.98
N VAL A 215 -2.95 -3.82 -4.37
CA VAL A 215 -3.35 -3.70 -5.78
C VAL A 215 -3.44 -2.26 -6.25
N TYR A 216 -4.03 -1.37 -5.44
CA TYR A 216 -4.38 -0.01 -5.88
C TYR A 216 -3.50 1.09 -5.29
N MET A 217 -2.68 0.81 -4.27
CA MET A 217 -1.94 1.85 -3.55
C MET A 217 -0.43 1.61 -3.52
N ALA A 218 0.01 0.38 -3.28
CA ALA A 218 1.43 0.02 -3.30
C ALA A 218 2.03 0.07 -4.72
N THR A 219 1.19 -0.08 -5.74
CA THR A 219 1.57 -0.08 -7.17
C THR A 219 1.56 1.31 -7.81
N ASP A 220 1.35 2.37 -7.02
CA ASP A 220 1.44 3.75 -7.49
C ASP A 220 2.82 4.01 -8.12
N PRO A 221 2.88 4.36 -9.43
CA PRO A 221 4.14 4.52 -10.15
C PRO A 221 4.95 5.73 -9.69
N VAL A 222 4.37 6.68 -8.96
CA VAL A 222 5.07 7.90 -8.54
C VAL A 222 5.84 7.66 -7.24
N THR A 223 5.18 7.10 -6.23
CA THR A 223 5.74 6.99 -4.87
C THR A 223 6.51 5.68 -4.65
N GLY A 224 6.28 4.69 -5.50
CA GLY A 224 6.94 3.39 -5.42
C GLY A 224 8.38 3.38 -5.94
N SER A 225 9.11 2.29 -5.64
CA SER A 225 10.45 2.06 -6.18
C SER A 225 10.43 1.91 -7.71
N GLN A 226 11.37 2.57 -8.37
CA GLN A 226 11.50 2.62 -9.82
C GLN A 226 12.33 1.45 -10.38
N THR A 227 13.34 0.98 -9.63
CA THR A 227 14.23 -0.07 -10.12
C THR A 227 13.59 -1.45 -10.09
N ASN A 228 13.87 -2.30 -11.09
CA ASN A 228 13.29 -3.67 -11.13
C ASN A 228 13.63 -4.52 -9.90
N ARG A 229 14.82 -4.38 -9.32
CA ARG A 229 15.20 -5.08 -8.08
C ARG A 229 14.61 -4.38 -6.84
N GLY A 230 14.58 -3.05 -6.83
CA GLY A 230 13.97 -2.29 -5.74
C GLY A 230 12.49 -2.61 -5.59
N LYS A 231 11.75 -2.78 -6.70
CA LYS A 231 10.34 -3.21 -6.70
C LYS A 231 10.07 -4.50 -5.93
N TRP A 232 11.00 -5.46 -5.97
CA TRP A 232 10.88 -6.70 -5.19
C TRP A 232 11.11 -6.47 -3.69
N ILE A 233 12.12 -5.67 -3.34
CA ILE A 233 12.43 -5.36 -1.93
C ILE A 233 11.33 -4.51 -1.32
N TYR A 234 10.92 -3.47 -2.04
CA TYR A 234 9.87 -2.53 -1.68
C TYR A 234 8.54 -3.25 -1.42
N GLY A 235 8.06 -4.05 -2.37
CA GLY A 235 6.80 -4.78 -2.18
C GLY A 235 6.90 -5.80 -1.04
N PHE A 236 7.99 -6.59 -0.97
CA PHE A 236 8.21 -7.54 0.12
C PHE A 236 8.12 -6.87 1.50
N LEU A 237 8.79 -5.73 1.68
CA LEU A 237 8.75 -5.00 2.94
C LEU A 237 7.36 -4.43 3.24
N ILE A 238 6.60 -3.97 2.24
CA ILE A 238 5.21 -3.53 2.45
C ILE A 238 4.37 -4.68 3.03
N GLY A 239 4.38 -5.85 2.39
CA GLY A 239 3.60 -6.99 2.86
C GLY A 239 4.02 -7.47 4.24
N PHE A 240 5.33 -7.58 4.45
CA PHE A 240 5.93 -8.01 5.71
C PHE A 240 5.57 -7.06 6.86
N ILE A 241 5.81 -5.76 6.68
CA ILE A 241 5.52 -4.73 7.69
C ILE A 241 4.01 -4.60 7.91
N SER A 242 3.19 -4.75 6.87
CA SER A 242 1.73 -4.67 7.00
C SER A 242 1.19 -5.74 7.95
N VAL A 243 1.62 -7.00 7.80
CA VAL A 243 1.20 -8.09 8.71
C VAL A 243 1.80 -7.89 10.10
N MET A 244 3.04 -7.41 10.17
CA MET A 244 3.70 -7.09 11.45
C MET A 244 2.95 -6.01 12.25
N ILE A 245 2.59 -4.89 11.62
CA ILE A 245 1.83 -3.81 12.27
C ILE A 245 0.45 -4.30 12.68
N ARG A 246 -0.24 -5.03 11.78
CA ARG A 246 -1.57 -5.61 12.04
C ARG A 246 -1.57 -6.44 13.33
N VAL A 247 -0.54 -7.26 13.54
CA VAL A 247 -0.45 -8.16 14.71
C VAL A 247 0.01 -7.44 15.97
N PHE A 248 1.06 -6.61 15.89
CA PHE A 248 1.66 -5.97 17.07
C PHE A 248 0.93 -4.70 17.53
N ASN A 249 -0.05 -4.21 16.78
CA ASN A 249 -0.88 -3.07 17.16
C ASN A 249 -2.35 -3.47 17.33
N PRO A 250 -2.75 -4.10 18.46
CA PRO A 250 -4.10 -4.60 18.67
C PRO A 250 -5.17 -3.50 18.67
N ALA A 251 -4.80 -2.27 19.01
CA ALA A 251 -5.73 -1.14 18.99
C ALA A 251 -6.20 -0.80 17.56
N TYR A 252 -5.40 -1.13 16.54
CA TYR A 252 -5.64 -0.73 15.16
C TYR A 252 -5.22 -1.84 14.18
N PRO A 253 -6.10 -2.82 13.93
CA PRO A 253 -5.78 -4.01 13.14
C PRO A 253 -5.51 -3.72 11.64
N GLU A 254 -5.88 -2.55 11.14
CA GLU A 254 -5.67 -2.12 9.75
C GLU A 254 -4.37 -1.31 9.58
N GLY A 255 -3.23 -1.99 9.63
CA GLY A 255 -1.89 -1.36 9.52
C GLY A 255 -1.34 -1.15 8.10
N VAL A 256 -2.11 -1.50 7.06
CA VAL A 256 -1.61 -1.58 5.66
C VAL A 256 -1.18 -0.21 5.14
N PHE A 257 -1.98 0.83 5.38
CA PHE A 257 -1.68 2.18 4.89
C PHE A 257 -0.39 2.74 5.53
N LEU A 258 -0.15 2.46 6.81
CA LEU A 258 1.06 2.87 7.52
C LEU A 258 2.29 2.18 6.92
N ALA A 259 2.19 0.88 6.62
CA ALA A 259 3.27 0.13 5.97
C ALA A 259 3.61 0.70 4.59
N ILE A 260 2.60 1.03 3.77
CA ILE A 260 2.82 1.63 2.44
C ILE A 260 3.45 3.03 2.57
N LEU A 261 2.93 3.89 3.44
CA LEU A 261 3.50 5.23 3.65
C LEU A 261 4.95 5.17 4.14
N LEU A 262 5.26 4.27 5.07
CA LEU A 262 6.63 4.05 5.53
C LEU A 262 7.54 3.64 4.37
N MET A 263 7.09 2.71 3.54
CA MET A 263 7.88 2.23 2.41
C MET A 263 8.01 3.23 1.28
N ASN A 264 7.03 4.12 1.08
CA ASN A 264 7.16 5.26 0.15
C ASN A 264 8.36 6.15 0.54
N VAL A 265 8.54 6.43 1.84
CA VAL A 265 9.71 7.18 2.34
C VAL A 265 11.02 6.44 2.08
N PHE A 266 11.03 5.11 2.22
CA PHE A 266 12.22 4.30 1.98
C PHE A 266 12.47 3.98 0.50
N ALA A 267 11.50 4.15 -0.40
CA ALA A 267 11.63 3.79 -1.81
C ALA A 267 12.85 4.46 -2.50
N PRO A 268 13.13 5.76 -2.33
CA PRO A 268 14.32 6.40 -2.88
C PRO A 268 15.62 5.80 -2.34
N THR A 269 15.66 5.43 -1.05
CA THR A 269 16.85 4.83 -0.44
C THR A 269 17.13 3.44 -1.02
N ILE A 270 16.09 2.63 -1.20
CA ILE A 270 16.17 1.30 -1.82
C ILE A 270 16.73 1.43 -3.23
N ASP A 271 16.18 2.34 -4.03
CA ASP A 271 16.64 2.56 -5.40
C ASP A 271 18.09 3.05 -5.44
N HIS A 272 18.48 3.95 -4.54
CA HIS A 272 19.85 4.44 -4.46
C HIS A 272 20.85 3.30 -4.22
N TYR A 273 20.57 2.41 -3.27
CA TYR A 273 21.43 1.24 -3.01
C TYR A 273 21.47 0.26 -4.20
N VAL A 274 20.34 0.02 -4.87
CA VAL A 274 20.27 -0.85 -6.05
C VAL A 274 21.08 -0.28 -7.21
N VAL A 275 20.94 1.03 -7.49
CA VAL A 275 21.68 1.72 -8.56
C VAL A 275 23.17 1.73 -8.26
N GLN A 276 23.58 2.12 -7.04
CA GLN A 276 24.99 2.08 -6.64
C GLN A 276 25.59 0.68 -6.77
N GLY A 277 24.84 -0.36 -6.38
CA GLY A 277 25.26 -1.75 -6.52
C GLY A 277 25.52 -2.13 -7.98
N ASN A 278 24.65 -1.68 -8.91
CA ASN A 278 24.84 -1.90 -10.34
C ASN A 278 26.06 -1.13 -10.89
N VAL A 279 26.26 0.12 -10.47
CA VAL A 279 27.43 0.93 -10.86
C VAL A 279 28.73 0.27 -10.39
N ARG A 280 28.80 -0.18 -9.12
CA ARG A 280 29.97 -0.89 -8.58
C ARG A 280 30.26 -2.17 -9.35
N ARG A 281 29.24 -2.96 -9.71
CA ARG A 281 29.43 -4.17 -10.54
C ARG A 281 29.93 -3.84 -11.94
N ARG A 282 29.44 -2.76 -12.56
CA ARG A 282 29.90 -2.29 -13.88
C ARG A 282 31.37 -1.86 -13.83
N LEU A 283 31.76 -1.08 -12.82
CA LEU A 283 33.16 -0.65 -12.63
C LEU A 283 34.12 -1.84 -12.40
N LYS A 284 33.69 -2.86 -11.64
CA LYS A 284 34.48 -4.10 -11.48
C LYS A 284 34.70 -4.84 -12.80
N ARG A 285 33.70 -4.86 -13.69
CA ARG A 285 33.84 -5.46 -15.03
C ARG A 285 34.84 -4.70 -15.90
N PHE A 286 34.86 -3.36 -15.82
CA PHE A 286 35.85 -2.56 -16.55
C PHE A 286 37.28 -2.77 -16.06
N LYS A 287 37.51 -2.98 -14.76
CA LYS A 287 38.84 -3.28 -14.24
C LYS A 287 39.40 -4.62 -14.75
N ASN A 288 38.52 -5.57 -15.04
CA ASN A 288 38.91 -6.90 -15.54
C ASN A 288 38.75 -7.02 -17.06
N ALA A 289 38.28 -5.98 -17.74
CA ALA A 289 38.13 -5.99 -19.18
C ALA A 289 39.51 -5.75 -19.81
N VAL A 290 40.00 -6.74 -20.55
CA VAL A 290 41.14 -6.54 -21.44
C VAL A 290 40.67 -5.59 -22.54
N ILE A 291 41.18 -4.37 -22.55
CA ILE A 291 40.95 -3.42 -23.63
C ILE A 291 41.77 -3.94 -24.81
N LEU A 292 41.13 -4.64 -25.74
CA LEU A 292 41.75 -4.92 -27.02
C LEU A 292 41.85 -3.60 -27.79
N PRO A 293 43.03 -3.25 -28.34
CA PRO A 293 43.15 -2.10 -29.22
C PRO A 293 42.14 -2.25 -30.35
N LYS A 294 41.46 -1.17 -30.73
CA LYS A 294 40.65 -1.20 -31.94
C LYS A 294 41.59 -1.42 -33.12
N ASP A 295 41.30 -2.38 -33.99
CA ASP A 295 42.06 -2.68 -35.22
C ASP A 295 42.35 -1.43 -36.11
N SER A 296 41.65 -0.32 -35.90
CA SER A 296 41.91 0.96 -36.54
C SER A 296 43.17 1.67 -36.04
N GLU A 297 43.53 1.54 -34.76
CA GLU A 297 44.72 2.18 -34.17
C GLU A 297 46.02 1.49 -34.62
N GLU A 298 46.01 0.16 -34.75
CA GLU A 298 47.13 -0.60 -35.35
C GLU A 298 47.29 -0.31 -36.85
N LYS A 299 46.18 -0.19 -37.60
CA LYS A 299 46.22 0.20 -39.02
C LYS A 299 46.66 1.65 -39.23
N GLU A 300 46.25 2.60 -38.39
CA GLU A 300 46.74 3.98 -38.43
C GLU A 300 48.23 4.07 -38.08
N ALA A 301 48.71 3.26 -37.14
CA ALA A 301 50.13 3.19 -36.82
C ALA A 301 50.95 2.59 -37.98
N ALA A 302 50.46 1.53 -38.63
CA ALA A 302 51.12 0.93 -39.79
C ALA A 302 51.17 1.88 -41.02
N LEU A 303 50.08 2.61 -41.30
CA LEU A 303 50.01 3.60 -42.39
C LEU A 303 50.95 4.80 -42.18
N LYS A 304 51.29 5.14 -40.93
CA LYS A 304 52.28 6.19 -40.61
C LYS A 304 53.73 5.74 -40.75
N VAL A 305 54.00 4.43 -40.76
CA VAL A 305 55.36 3.89 -40.88
C VAL A 305 55.76 3.69 -42.35
N GLU A 306 54.79 3.53 -43.26
CA GLU A 306 55.04 3.38 -44.71
C GLU A 306 55.20 4.71 -45.48
N THR A 307 55.20 5.86 -44.81
CA THR A 307 55.47 7.17 -45.43
C THR A 307 56.81 7.75 -44.97
N ILE A 308 57.91 7.18 -45.47
CA ILE A 308 59.22 7.83 -45.65
C ILE A 308 59.70 7.56 -47.08
#